data_AF-A0A7C5C3M9-F1
#
_entry.id   AF-A0A7C5C3M9-F1
#
_cell.length_a   1.000
_cell.length_b   1.000
_cell.length_c   1.000
_cell.angle_alpha   90.00
_cell.angle_beta   90.00
_cell.angle_gamma   90.00
#
_symmetry.space_group_name_H-M   'P 1'
#
loop_
_entity.id
_entity.type
_entity.pdbx_description
1 polymer ?
#
loop_
_entity_poly.entity_id
_entity_poly.type
_entity_poly.pdbx_seq_one_letter_code
_entity_poly.pdbx_strand_id
1 'polypeptide(L)'
;MAIQPTELSQTKMLVKTTLVALFAAFIAGGTFIAVPLPFSPIPVVLQNFFALLSGIVLGPAMGTLAVGLYLGVGALGFPVFAGAKGGIVHFFGPTGGYLVGY
;
A
#
# COMPACT_ATOMS: atom_id res chain seq x y z
N MET A 1 14.55 35.18 -11.98
CA MET A 1 14.71 34.46 -10.71
C MET A 1 14.94 32.99 -11.03
N ALA A 2 16.21 32.57 -11.15
CA ALA A 2 16.54 31.18 -11.49
C ALA A 2 16.40 30.31 -10.24
N ILE A 3 15.67 29.20 -10.36
CA ILE A 3 15.55 28.21 -9.29
C ILE A 3 16.93 27.57 -9.07
N GLN A 4 17.48 27.67 -7.87
CA GLN A 4 18.75 27.04 -7.49
C GLN A 4 18.62 25.50 -7.61
N PRO A 5 19.66 24.75 -8.02
CA PRO A 5 19.57 23.30 -8.25
C PRO A 5 19.16 22.48 -7.00
N THR A 6 19.37 23.02 -5.80
CA THR A 6 18.93 22.42 -4.53
C THR A 6 17.40 22.43 -4.35
N GLU A 7 16.72 23.51 -4.73
CA GLU A 7 15.25 23.65 -4.63
C GLU A 7 14.52 22.66 -5.55
N LEU A 8 15.07 22.42 -6.75
CA LEU A 8 14.53 21.45 -7.69
C LEU A 8 14.65 20.01 -7.16
N SER A 9 15.76 19.69 -6.47
CA SER A 9 15.97 18.39 -5.84
C SER A 9 14.99 18.14 -4.69
N GLN A 10 14.80 19.14 -3.83
CA GLN A 10 13.85 19.11 -2.72
C GLN A 10 12.41 18.87 -3.21
N THR A 11 11.99 19.60 -4.24
CA THR A 11 10.63 19.48 -4.81
C THR A 11 10.38 18.08 -5.36
N LYS A 12 11.32 17.53 -6.13
CA LYS A 12 11.21 16.16 -6.67
C LYS A 12 11.13 15.11 -5.56
N MET A 13 11.89 15.30 -4.48
CA MET A 13 11.87 14.39 -3.35
C MET A 13 10.53 14.45 -2.61
N LEU A 14 10.02 15.65 -2.31
CA LEU A 14 8.70 15.84 -1.70
C LEU A 14 7.58 15.20 -2.53
N VAL A 15 7.61 15.36 -3.85
CA VAL A 15 6.62 14.75 -4.75
C VAL A 15 6.68 13.23 -4.65
N LYS A 16 7.88 12.63 -4.65
CA LYS A 16 8.05 11.19 -4.53
C LYS A 16 7.49 10.64 -3.22
N THR A 17 7.85 11.24 -2.07
CA THR A 17 7.33 10.79 -0.77
C THR A 17 5.82 10.96 -0.67
N THR A 18 5.28 12.06 -1.21
CA THR A 18 3.82 12.26 -1.26
C THR A 18 3.13 11.18 -2.07
N LEU A 19 3.67 10.83 -3.24
CA LEU A 19 3.13 9.75 -4.08
C LEU A 19 3.19 8.39 -3.38
N VAL A 20 4.31 8.08 -2.70
CA VAL A 20 4.44 6.86 -1.90
C VAL A 20 3.35 6.78 -0.82
N ALA A 21 3.17 7.86 -0.06
CA ALA A 21 2.14 7.93 0.98
C ALA A 21 0.72 7.82 0.40
N LEU A 22 0.46 8.46 -0.74
CA LEU A 22 -0.82 8.41 -1.44
C LEU A 22 -1.15 6.99 -1.90
N PHE A 23 -0.19 6.29 -2.52
CA PHE A 23 -0.41 4.91 -2.95
C PHE A 23 -0.58 3.97 -1.76
N ALA A 24 0.17 4.14 -0.67
CA ALA A 24 -0.07 3.38 0.56
C ALA A 24 -1.50 3.59 1.10
N ALA A 25 -2.00 4.83 1.04
CA ALA A 25 -3.39 5.15 1.42
C ALA A 25 -4.42 4.53 0.47
N PHE A 26 -4.15 4.47 -0.85
CA PHE A 26 -5.00 3.76 -1.79
C PHE A 26 -5.04 2.26 -1.55
N ILE A 27 -3.89 1.63 -1.26
CA ILE A 27 -3.83 0.21 -0.90
C ILE A 27 -4.63 -0.04 0.37
N ALA A 28 -4.47 0.78 1.41
CA ALA A 28 -5.25 0.69 2.64
C ALA A 28 -6.76 0.88 2.37
N GLY A 29 -7.15 1.93 1.65
CA GLY A 29 -8.54 2.25 1.32
C GLY A 29 -9.20 1.20 0.41
N GLY A 30 -8.42 0.46 -0.37
CA GLY A 30 -8.90 -0.64 -1.20
C GLY A 30 -9.59 -1.76 -0.41
N THR A 31 -9.41 -1.84 0.91
CA THR A 31 -10.14 -2.81 1.76
C THR A 31 -11.64 -2.56 1.80
N PHE A 32 -12.10 -1.33 1.56
CA PHE A 32 -13.53 -1.00 1.64
C PHE A 32 -14.30 -1.42 0.39
N ILE A 33 -13.59 -1.61 -0.73
CA ILE A 33 -14.15 -2.12 -1.98
C ILE A 33 -13.87 -3.61 -2.01
N ALA A 34 -14.79 -4.38 -1.41
CA ALA A 34 -14.66 -5.81 -1.19
C ALA A 34 -15.87 -6.58 -1.75
N VAL A 35 -15.61 -7.63 -2.52
CA VAL A 35 -16.62 -8.56 -3.00
C VAL A 35 -16.47 -9.89 -2.24
N PRO A 36 -17.40 -10.25 -1.36
CA PRO A 36 -17.35 -11.52 -0.65
C PRO A 36 -17.63 -12.68 -1.62
N LEU A 37 -16.88 -13.76 -1.47
CA LEU A 37 -17.05 -14.97 -2.26
C LEU A 37 -17.75 -16.05 -1.40
N PRO A 38 -18.79 -16.74 -1.90
CA PRO A 38 -19.52 -17.73 -1.11
C PRO A 38 -18.70 -19.00 -0.77
N PHE A 39 -17.58 -19.22 -1.46
CA PHE A 39 -16.72 -20.41 -1.33
C PHE A 39 -15.36 -20.12 -0.67
N SER A 40 -15.05 -18.86 -0.32
CA SER A 40 -13.77 -18.48 0.27
C SER A 40 -13.97 -17.50 1.43
N PRO A 41 -13.26 -17.69 2.56
CA PRO A 41 -13.30 -16.74 3.67
C PRO A 41 -12.56 -15.43 3.36
N ILE A 42 -11.83 -15.35 2.24
CA ILE A 42 -11.04 -14.19 1.85
C ILE A 42 -11.82 -13.43 0.76
N PRO A 43 -12.29 -12.19 1.03
CA PRO A 43 -12.97 -11.40 0.04
C PRO A 43 -11.99 -10.92 -1.05
N VAL A 44 -12.50 -10.73 -2.26
CA VAL A 44 -11.74 -10.05 -3.32
C VAL A 44 -11.78 -8.55 -3.03
N VAL A 45 -10.62 -7.96 -2.77
CA VAL A 45 -10.50 -6.54 -2.42
C VAL A 45 -9.74 -5.77 -3.50
N LEU A 46 -9.99 -4.47 -3.61
CA LEU A 46 -9.27 -3.62 -4.56
C LEU A 46 -7.81 -3.34 -4.12
N GLN A 47 -7.40 -3.81 -2.94
CA GLN A 47 -6.05 -3.63 -2.41
C GLN A 47 -4.98 -4.21 -3.35
N ASN A 48 -5.21 -5.42 -3.89
CA ASN A 48 -4.28 -6.07 -4.82
C ASN A 48 -4.03 -5.21 -6.08
N PHE A 49 -5.08 -4.58 -6.59
CA PHE A 49 -5.00 -3.71 -7.75
C PHE A 49 -4.10 -2.49 -7.47
N PHE A 50 -4.31 -1.81 -6.34
CA PHE A 50 -3.49 -0.66 -5.96
C PHE A 50 -2.04 -1.03 -5.63
N ALA A 51 -1.82 -2.21 -5.04
CA ALA A 51 -0.46 -2.71 -4.76
C ALA A 51 0.32 -2.88 -6.07
N LEU A 52 -0.26 -3.57 -7.06
CA LEU A 52 0.34 -3.73 -8.37
C LEU A 52 0.52 -2.39 -9.10
N LEU A 53 -0.50 -1.52 -9.05
CA LEU A 53 -0.44 -0.20 -9.68
C LEU A 53 0.68 0.66 -9.10
N SER A 54 0.96 0.54 -7.79
CA SER A 54 2.06 1.27 -7.15
C SER A 54 3.43 0.90 -7.75
N GLY A 55 3.67 -0.38 -8.02
CA GLY A 55 4.90 -0.85 -8.67
C GLY A 55 5.02 -0.39 -10.12
N ILE A 56 3.91 -0.38 -10.86
CA ILE A 56 3.87 0.08 -12.26
C ILE A 56 4.09 1.59 -12.37
N VAL A 57 3.42 2.39 -11.53
CA VAL A 57 3.42 3.85 -11.61
C VAL A 57 4.64 4.48 -10.96
N LEU A 58 5.05 3.99 -9.79
CA LEU A 58 6.17 4.56 -9.03
C LEU A 58 7.52 3.89 -9.36
N GLY A 59 7.49 2.77 -10.07
CA GLY A 59 8.65 1.92 -10.32
C GLY A 59 9.00 1.05 -9.11
N PRO A 60 10.00 0.15 -9.24
CA PRO A 60 10.28 -0.89 -8.26
C PRO A 60 10.65 -0.31 -6.88
N ALA A 61 11.54 0.68 -6.82
CA ALA A 61 12.01 1.21 -5.53
C ALA A 61 10.90 1.94 -4.75
N MET A 62 10.17 2.85 -5.40
CA MET A 62 9.14 3.66 -4.73
C MET A 62 7.84 2.87 -4.52
N GLY A 63 7.51 1.93 -5.42
CA GLY A 63 6.38 1.01 -5.25
C GLY A 63 6.56 0.09 -4.04
N THR A 64 7.74 -0.52 -3.89
CA THR A 64 8.07 -1.32 -2.69
C THR A 64 8.01 -0.48 -1.41
N LEU A 65 8.42 0.79 -1.44
CA LEU A 65 8.25 1.68 -0.28
C LEU A 65 6.77 1.95 0.04
N ALA A 66 5.91 2.10 -0.96
CA ALA A 66 4.47 2.32 -0.76
C ALA A 66 3.80 1.08 -0.15
N VAL A 67 4.10 -0.10 -0.69
CA VAL A 67 3.63 -1.38 -0.14
C VAL A 67 4.20 -1.60 1.27
N GLY A 68 5.49 -1.38 1.47
CA GLY A 68 6.15 -1.53 2.77
C GLY A 68 5.56 -0.60 3.83
N LEU A 69 5.22 0.64 3.46
CA LEU A 69 4.52 1.57 4.34
C LEU A 69 3.13 1.06 4.72
N TYR A 70 2.35 0.56 3.75
CA TYR A 70 1.06 -0.08 3.99
C TYR A 70 1.18 -1.28 4.94
N LEU A 71 2.14 -2.16 4.71
CA LEU A 71 2.39 -3.34 5.54
C LEU A 71 2.84 -2.95 6.95
N GLY A 72 3.70 -1.94 7.08
CA GLY A 72 4.15 -1.42 8.37
C GLY A 72 2.99 -0.84 9.19
N VAL A 73 2.15 -0.01 8.57
CA VAL A 73 0.94 0.54 9.22
C VAL A 73 0.00 -0.58 9.66
N GLY A 74 -0.26 -1.57 8.80
CA GLY A 74 -1.09 -2.70 9.17
C GLY A 74 -0.48 -3.59 10.25
N ALA A 75 0.84 -3.80 10.24
CA ALA A 75 1.55 -4.56 11.26
C ALA A 75 1.47 -3.89 12.65
N LEU A 76 1.48 -2.56 12.71
CA LEU A 76 1.27 -1.77 13.94
C LEU A 76 -0.14 -1.91 14.53
N GLY A 77 -1.08 -2.56 13.83
CA GLY A 77 -2.42 -2.83 14.34
C GLY A 77 -3.53 -1.99 13.73
N PHE A 78 -3.21 -1.09 12.79
CA PHE A 78 -4.25 -0.30 12.12
C PHE A 78 -5.13 -1.18 11.23
N PRO A 79 -6.45 -0.92 11.17
CA PRO A 79 -7.42 -1.75 10.44
C PRO A 79 -7.38 -1.51 8.92
N VAL A 80 -6.20 -1.69 8.31
CA VAL A 80 -5.95 -1.42 6.88
C VAL A 80 -5.93 -2.68 6.02
N PHE A 81 -5.84 -3.87 6.61
CA PHE A 81 -5.88 -5.13 5.88
C PHE A 81 -7.32 -5.54 5.52
N ALA A 82 -7.43 -6.44 4.54
CA ALA A 82 -8.70 -6.95 4.03
C ALA A 82 -9.70 -7.30 5.13
N GLY A 83 -10.91 -6.75 5.03
CA GLY A 83 -11.96 -6.89 6.03
C GLY A 83 -11.80 -5.96 7.24
N ALA A 84 -11.10 -4.82 7.08
CA ALA A 84 -10.82 -3.85 8.14
C ALA A 84 -10.08 -4.48 9.33
N LYS A 85 -9.12 -5.35 9.04
CA LYS A 85 -8.31 -6.05 10.04
C LYS A 85 -6.92 -5.42 10.14
N GLY A 86 -6.22 -5.70 11.25
CA GLY A 86 -4.89 -5.16 11.51
C GLY A 86 -4.11 -6.04 12.47
N GLY A 87 -2.80 -5.83 12.50
CA GLY A 87 -1.87 -6.47 13.43
C GLY A 87 -1.04 -7.57 12.80
N ILE A 88 0.15 -7.79 13.37
CA ILE A 88 1.16 -8.72 12.86
C ILE A 88 0.69 -10.17 12.76
N VAL A 89 -0.33 -10.56 13.55
CA VAL A 89 -0.93 -11.90 13.52
C VAL A 89 -1.49 -12.28 12.14
N HIS A 90 -1.87 -11.30 11.32
CA HIS A 90 -2.44 -11.52 9.98
C HIS A 90 -1.40 -12.00 8.95
N PHE A 91 -0.11 -11.80 9.21
CA PHE A 91 0.97 -12.34 8.38
C PHE A 91 1.10 -13.87 8.51
N PHE A 92 0.66 -14.43 9.64
CA PHE A 92 0.65 -15.87 9.89
C PHE A 92 -0.74 -16.51 9.65
N GLY A 93 -1.70 -15.71 9.17
CA GLY A 93 -3.05 -16.15 8.86
C GLY A 93 -3.24 -16.49 7.38
N PRO A 94 -4.48 -16.85 6.98
CA PRO A 94 -4.80 -17.24 5.59
C PRO A 94 -4.57 -16.12 4.57
N THR A 95 -4.56 -14.85 5.00
CA THR A 95 -4.27 -13.69 4.15
C THR A 95 -2.78 -13.33 4.11
N GLY A 96 -1.95 -13.97 4.92
CA GLY A 96 -0.53 -13.62 5.07
C GLY A 96 0.27 -13.74 3.78
N GLY A 97 -0.01 -14.79 2.98
CA GLY A 97 0.64 -14.97 1.68
C GLY A 97 0.38 -13.81 0.70
N TYR A 98 -0.82 -13.21 0.74
CA TYR A 98 -1.12 -12.02 -0.06
C TYR A 98 -0.35 -10.79 0.43
N LEU A 99 -0.25 -10.61 1.75
CA LEU A 99 0.49 -9.49 2.34
C LEU A 99 1.99 -9.56 2.03
N VAL A 100 2.57 -10.76 2.03
CA VAL A 100 3.99 -10.98 1.68
C VAL A 100 4.22 -10.90 0.16
N GLY A 101 3.20 -11.21 -0.64
CA GLY A 101 3.28 -11.18 -2.10
C GLY A 101 3.05 -9.81 -2.74
N TYR A 102 2.59 -8.80 -1.99
CA TYR A 102 2.52 -7.41 -2.44
C TYR A 102 3.92 -6.80 -2.53
#